data_AF-A0A8A1MGV7-F1
#
_entry.id   AF-A0A8A1MGV7-F1
#
_cell.length_a   1.000
_cell.length_b   1.000
_cell.length_c   1.000
_cell.angle_alpha   90.00
_cell.angle_beta   90.00
_cell.angle_gamma   90.00
#
_symmetry.space_group_name_H-M   'P 1'
#
loop_
_entity.id
_entity.type
_entity.pdbx_description
1 polymer ?
#
loop_
_entity_poly.entity_id
_entity_poly.type
_entity_poly.pdbx_seq_one_letter_code
_entity_poly.pdbx_strand_id
1 'polypeptide(L)'
;MAGRKIVRLYAPDTGLVVFERVRESILRRRQKKDANANIGGITVGDAKFRGEEMMQGLEKGLLEREVWGDTMEIGVDGEGTEDTTEIREGFEAHLNAGDGMFIPMGWWHSIKGVGEGITASVNWWFR
;
A
#
# COMPACT_ATOMS: atom_id res chain seq x y z
N MET A 1 15.69 16.67 8.33
CA MET A 1 14.53 15.75 8.39
C MET A 1 14.13 15.60 9.85
N ALA A 2 12.84 15.44 10.16
CA ALA A 2 12.33 15.33 11.52
C ALA A 2 11.28 14.22 11.61
N GLY A 3 11.23 13.52 12.75
CA GLY A 3 10.33 12.39 12.98
C GLY A 3 10.87 11.06 12.44
N ARG A 4 10.15 9.97 12.75
CA ARG A 4 10.45 8.61 12.30
C ARG A 4 9.41 8.17 11.27
N LYS A 5 9.83 7.37 10.30
CA LYS A 5 8.95 6.82 9.27
C LYS A 5 9.12 5.31 9.17
N ILE A 6 8.05 4.64 8.78
CA ILE A 6 8.09 3.27 8.28
C ILE A 6 7.69 3.33 6.80
N VAL A 7 8.43 2.64 5.95
CA VAL A 7 8.17 2.52 4.53
C VAL A 7 7.95 1.06 4.20
N ARG A 8 6.82 0.74 3.58
CA ARG A 8 6.56 -0.58 2.97
C ARG A 8 6.74 -0.48 1.47
N LEU A 9 7.47 -1.42 0.89
CA LEU A 9 7.77 -1.49 -0.54
C LEU A 9 7.36 -2.82 -1.13
N TYR A 10 6.88 -2.76 -2.35
CA TYR A 10 6.54 -3.92 -3.15
C TYR A 10 7.13 -3.78 -4.55
N ALA A 11 7.60 -4.90 -5.08
CA ALA A 11 7.94 -5.00 -6.49
C ALA A 11 6.71 -4.67 -7.36
N PRO A 12 6.91 -4.25 -8.63
CA PRO A 12 5.82 -3.86 -9.52
C PRO A 12 4.67 -4.86 -9.57
N ASP A 13 4.98 -6.16 -9.69
CA ASP A 13 3.98 -7.23 -9.80
C ASP A 13 3.25 -7.45 -8.47
N THR A 14 3.97 -7.49 -7.35
CA THR A 14 3.36 -7.69 -6.02
C THR A 14 2.45 -6.54 -5.63
N GLY A 15 2.87 -5.30 -5.88
CA GLY A 15 2.05 -4.14 -5.58
C GLY A 15 0.80 -4.05 -6.48
N LEU A 16 0.87 -4.55 -7.71
CA LEU A 16 -0.31 -4.67 -8.58
C LEU A 16 -1.32 -5.67 -7.99
N VAL A 17 -0.86 -6.83 -7.50
CA VAL A 17 -1.74 -7.82 -6.84
C VAL A 17 -2.43 -7.23 -5.61
N VAL A 18 -1.69 -6.51 -4.75
CA VAL A 18 -2.25 -5.80 -3.59
C VAL A 18 -3.35 -4.84 -4.03
N PHE A 19 -3.10 -4.12 -5.11
CA PHE A 19 -4.03 -3.15 -5.63
C PHE A 19 -5.32 -3.78 -6.20
N GLU A 20 -5.17 -4.81 -7.02
CA GLU A 20 -6.30 -5.53 -7.63
C GLU A 20 -7.23 -6.11 -6.56
N ARG A 21 -6.68 -6.67 -5.47
CA ARG A 21 -7.44 -7.16 -4.33
C ARG A 21 -8.28 -6.07 -3.66
N VAL A 22 -7.70 -4.89 -3.44
CA VAL A 22 -8.46 -3.78 -2.87
C VAL A 22 -9.58 -3.34 -3.80
N ARG A 23 -9.30 -3.21 -5.11
CA ARG A 23 -10.34 -2.90 -6.10
C ARG A 23 -11.46 -3.94 -6.14
N GLU A 24 -11.14 -5.23 -6.14
CA GLU A 24 -12.15 -6.29 -6.07
C GLU A 24 -13.02 -6.15 -4.81
N SER A 25 -12.40 -5.86 -3.67
CA SER A 25 -13.13 -5.69 -2.41
C SER A 25 -14.10 -4.50 -2.44
N ILE A 26 -13.73 -3.41 -3.12
CA ILE A 26 -14.58 -2.24 -3.35
C ILE A 26 -15.74 -2.62 -4.26
N LEU A 27 -15.47 -3.29 -5.38
CA LEU A 27 -16.48 -3.73 -6.34
C LEU A 27 -17.51 -4.66 -5.69
N ARG A 28 -17.06 -5.63 -4.88
CA ARG A 28 -17.97 -6.53 -4.13
C ARG A 28 -18.84 -5.74 -3.14
N ARG A 29 -18.28 -4.73 -2.46
CA ARG A 29 -19.03 -3.86 -1.55
C ARG A 29 -20.04 -2.97 -2.28
N ARG A 30 -19.68 -2.44 -3.46
CA ARG A 30 -20.58 -1.67 -4.33
C ARG A 30 -21.70 -2.56 -4.87
N GLN A 31 -21.39 -3.72 -5.45
CA GLN A 31 -22.40 -4.70 -5.91
C GLN A 31 -23.37 -5.15 -4.81
N LYS A 32 -22.89 -5.33 -3.57
CA LYS A 32 -23.76 -5.69 -2.44
C LYS A 32 -24.66 -4.53 -1.98
N LYS A 33 -24.23 -3.28 -2.21
CA LYS A 33 -25.01 -2.06 -1.97
C LYS A 33 -25.96 -1.75 -3.12
N ASP A 34 -25.58 -2.17 -4.34
CA ASP A 34 -26.24 -1.96 -5.62
C ASP A 34 -26.74 -3.28 -6.24
N ALA A 35 -27.40 -4.14 -5.45
CA ALA A 35 -28.20 -5.25 -6.02
C ALA A 35 -29.36 -4.75 -6.93
N ASN A 36 -29.41 -3.44 -7.23
CA ASN A 36 -30.34 -2.80 -8.13
C ASN A 36 -29.68 -1.84 -9.16
N ALA A 37 -28.35 -1.82 -9.31
CA ALA A 37 -27.71 -1.02 -10.37
C ALA A 37 -26.58 -1.78 -11.05
N ASN A 38 -26.84 -2.13 -12.31
CA ASN A 38 -25.90 -2.73 -13.24
C ASN A 38 -24.79 -1.71 -13.57
N ILE A 39 -23.52 -2.01 -13.32
CA ILE A 39 -22.41 -1.11 -13.69
C ILE A 39 -21.33 -1.90 -14.43
N GLY A 40 -21.10 -1.44 -15.66
CA GLY A 40 -20.17 -1.99 -16.64
C GLY A 40 -18.71 -1.92 -16.24
N GLY A 41 -17.94 -2.83 -16.86
CA GLY A 41 -16.54 -3.11 -16.57
C GLY A 41 -15.61 -1.91 -16.70
N ILE A 42 -14.64 -1.85 -15.78
CA ILE A 42 -13.57 -0.85 -15.76
C ILE A 42 -12.28 -1.53 -16.26
N THR A 43 -11.56 -0.85 -17.14
CA THR A 43 -10.33 -1.32 -17.78
C THR A 43 -9.09 -1.07 -16.91
N VAL A 44 -8.10 -1.96 -17.03
CA VAL A 44 -6.83 -2.01 -16.25
C VAL A 44 -5.92 -0.77 -16.47
N GLY A 45 -6.27 0.13 -17.40
CA GLY A 45 -5.47 1.31 -17.77
C GLY A 45 -5.43 2.46 -16.74
N ASP A 46 -6.30 2.43 -15.72
CA ASP A 46 -6.43 3.50 -14.71
C ASP A 46 -5.47 3.37 -13.52
N ALA A 47 -4.42 2.55 -13.63
CA ALA A 47 -3.36 2.42 -12.62
C ALA A 47 -2.46 3.68 -12.49
N LYS A 48 -2.77 4.77 -13.21
CA LYS A 48 -2.18 6.09 -12.99
C LYS A 48 -3.00 6.85 -11.94
N PHE A 49 -2.79 6.44 -10.70
CA PHE A 49 -3.44 6.91 -9.47
C PHE A 49 -3.40 8.41 -9.23
N ARG A 50 -4.50 9.12 -9.54
CA ARG A 50 -4.68 10.54 -9.21
C ARG A 50 -6.15 10.91 -8.95
N GLY A 51 -6.89 10.09 -8.21
CA GLY A 51 -8.27 10.39 -7.81
C GLY A 51 -8.37 10.91 -6.36
N GLU A 52 -9.33 11.79 -6.09
CA GLU A 52 -9.67 12.23 -4.72
C GLU A 52 -10.09 11.05 -3.82
N GLU A 53 -10.72 10.01 -4.40
CA GLU A 53 -11.13 8.77 -3.72
C GLU A 53 -9.96 7.97 -3.09
N MET A 54 -8.74 8.12 -3.64
CA MET A 54 -7.52 7.51 -3.10
C MET A 54 -6.93 8.29 -1.93
N MET A 55 -7.17 9.61 -1.88
CA MET A 55 -6.74 10.47 -0.78
C MET A 55 -7.77 10.52 0.36
N GLN A 56 -9.04 10.23 0.05
CA GLN A 56 -10.18 10.28 0.96
C GLN A 56 -11.21 9.21 0.58
N GLY A 57 -11.72 8.44 1.56
CA GLY A 57 -12.83 7.52 1.33
C GLY A 57 -12.49 6.04 1.49
N LEU A 58 -13.34 5.18 0.90
CA LEU A 58 -13.31 3.74 1.11
C LEU A 58 -12.03 3.09 0.58
N GLU A 59 -11.58 3.51 -0.60
CA GLU A 59 -10.37 2.97 -1.23
C GLU A 59 -9.13 3.22 -0.38
N LYS A 60 -8.94 4.46 0.11
CA LYS A 60 -7.87 4.78 1.06
C LYS A 60 -7.87 3.85 2.27
N GLY A 61 -9.01 3.72 2.94
CA GLY A 61 -9.08 2.92 4.18
C GLY A 61 -8.81 1.44 3.94
N LEU A 62 -9.22 0.92 2.79
CA LEU A 62 -8.93 -0.46 2.40
C LEU A 62 -7.48 -0.65 2.00
N LEU A 63 -6.88 0.27 1.23
CA LEU A 63 -5.45 0.26 0.93
C LEU A 63 -4.60 0.38 2.19
N GLU A 64 -4.98 1.27 3.12
CA GLU A 64 -4.27 1.43 4.38
C GLU A 64 -4.35 0.14 5.22
N ARG A 65 -5.53 -0.46 5.34
CA ARG A 65 -5.68 -1.75 6.04
C ARG A 65 -4.97 -2.89 5.34
N GLU A 66 -5.00 -2.92 4.01
CA GLU A 66 -4.30 -3.92 3.23
C GLU A 66 -2.80 -3.77 3.46
N VAL A 67 -2.24 -2.59 3.21
CA VAL A 67 -0.80 -2.36 3.30
C VAL A 67 -0.28 -2.38 4.73
N TRP A 68 -1.02 -1.89 5.73
CA TRP A 68 -0.57 -1.70 7.12
C TRP A 68 -1.25 -2.59 8.15
N GLY A 69 -2.15 -3.50 7.74
CA GLY A 69 -2.75 -4.49 8.62
C GLY A 69 -1.75 -5.50 9.18
N ASP A 70 -2.21 -6.30 10.13
CA ASP A 70 -1.43 -7.30 10.89
C ASP A 70 -0.96 -8.46 9.99
N THR A 71 0.02 -8.19 9.11
CA THR A 71 0.98 -9.15 8.52
C THR A 71 1.80 -8.44 7.44
N MET A 72 2.92 -7.87 7.85
CA MET A 72 4.15 -8.10 7.11
C MET A 72 5.03 -8.86 8.08
N GLU A 73 4.90 -10.19 8.10
CA GLU A 73 6.02 -10.98 8.61
C GLU A 73 7.17 -10.73 7.63
N ILE A 74 8.19 -10.08 8.16
CA ILE A 74 9.47 -9.94 7.50
C ILE A 74 9.93 -11.38 7.26
N GLY A 75 10.00 -11.81 5.99
CA GLY A 75 10.66 -13.05 5.59
C GLY A 75 12.16 -12.94 5.82
N VAL A 76 12.55 -12.83 7.08
CA VAL A 76 13.92 -12.98 7.56
C VAL A 76 13.89 -14.31 8.28
N ASP A 77 14.49 -15.28 7.60
CA ASP A 77 14.88 -16.58 8.12
C ASP A 77 13.72 -17.58 8.17
N GLY A 78 13.68 -18.46 7.17
CA GLY A 78 12.68 -19.52 7.09
C GLY A 78 12.71 -20.42 8.31
N GLU A 79 11.75 -20.25 9.21
CA GLU A 79 11.28 -21.28 10.14
C GLU A 79 9.88 -20.91 10.67
N GLY A 80 8.86 -21.51 10.05
CA GLY A 80 7.59 -21.91 10.65
C GLY A 80 6.65 -20.83 11.23
N THR A 81 5.51 -20.63 10.56
CA THR A 81 4.21 -21.07 11.08
C THR A 81 3.19 -21.15 9.94
N GLU A 82 2.64 -22.35 9.74
CA GLU A 82 1.49 -22.58 8.86
C GLU A 82 0.24 -21.98 9.50
N ASP A 83 -0.06 -20.71 9.24
CA ASP A 83 -1.43 -20.21 9.44
C ASP A 83 -1.78 -19.12 8.43
N THR A 84 -2.43 -19.55 7.34
CA THR A 84 -3.42 -18.87 6.47
C THR A 84 -3.24 -17.39 6.09
N THR A 85 -2.05 -16.82 6.22
CA THR A 85 -1.78 -15.44 5.86
C THR A 85 -0.83 -15.43 4.67
N GLU A 86 -1.35 -15.12 3.49
CA GLU A 86 -0.53 -14.99 2.28
C GLU A 86 0.62 -14.02 2.57
N ILE A 87 1.82 -14.57 2.73
CA ILE A 87 3.04 -13.82 3.00
C ILE A 87 3.18 -12.80 1.88
N ARG A 88 3.06 -11.51 2.23
CA ARG A 88 3.22 -10.43 1.26
C ARG A 88 4.71 -10.21 1.05
N GLU A 89 5.24 -10.72 -0.04
CA GLU A 89 6.61 -10.44 -0.47
C GLU A 89 6.82 -8.92 -0.62
N GLY A 90 7.54 -8.33 0.32
CA GLY A 90 7.80 -6.90 0.34
C GLY A 90 8.84 -6.55 1.39
N PHE A 91 9.31 -5.31 1.34
CA PHE A 91 10.30 -4.81 2.28
C PHE A 91 9.69 -3.78 3.21
N GLU A 92 10.04 -3.87 4.49
CA GLU A 92 9.76 -2.82 5.47
C GLU A 92 11.08 -2.15 5.88
N ALA A 93 11.10 -0.81 5.82
CA ALA A 93 12.24 -0.01 6.22
C ALA A 93 11.82 1.02 7.28
N HIS A 94 12.57 1.08 8.38
CA HIS A 94 12.40 2.10 9.41
C HIS A 94 13.43 3.21 9.18
N LEU A 95 12.95 4.42 8.91
CA LEU A 95 13.79 5.59 8.64
C LEU A 95 13.74 6.56 9.82
N ASN A 96 14.92 6.95 10.29
CA ASN A 96 15.14 7.99 11.27
C ASN A 96 15.54 9.31 10.61
N ALA A 97 15.70 10.35 11.42
CA ALA A 97 16.19 11.63 10.95
C ALA A 97 17.64 11.51 10.43
N GLY A 98 17.82 11.82 9.14
CA GLY A 98 19.12 11.73 8.47
C GLY A 98 19.19 10.58 7.46
N ASP A 99 18.31 9.59 7.58
CA ASP A 99 18.32 8.43 6.69
C ASP A 99 17.79 8.79 5.30
N GLY A 100 18.51 8.33 4.29
CA GLY A 100 18.10 8.38 2.89
C GLY A 100 17.60 7.02 2.42
N MET A 101 16.62 7.02 1.53
CA MET A 101 16.11 5.80 0.92
C MET A 101 15.94 5.98 -0.58
N PHE A 102 16.40 5.01 -1.34
CA PHE A 102 16.16 4.92 -2.78
C PHE A 102 14.95 4.02 -3.05
N ILE A 103 13.96 4.56 -3.76
CA ILE A 103 12.79 3.80 -4.24
C ILE A 103 12.95 3.65 -5.76
N PRO A 104 13.19 2.44 -6.29
CA PRO A 104 13.38 2.27 -7.72
C PRO A 104 12.11 2.62 -8.51
N MET A 105 12.29 2.98 -9.78
CA MET A 105 11.16 3.26 -10.66
C MET A 105 10.22 2.06 -10.76
N GLY A 106 8.91 2.32 -10.74
CA GLY A 106 7.87 1.30 -10.83
C GLY A 106 7.56 0.57 -9.51
N TRP A 107 8.34 0.80 -8.44
CA TRP A 107 8.08 0.20 -7.15
C TRP A 107 6.92 0.88 -6.42
N TRP A 108 6.03 0.05 -5.90
CA TRP A 108 4.93 0.50 -5.06
C TRP A 108 5.48 0.78 -3.66
N HIS A 109 5.00 1.85 -3.05
CA HIS A 109 5.44 2.22 -1.71
C HIS A 109 4.31 2.85 -0.92
N SER A 110 4.30 2.61 0.38
CA SER A 110 3.49 3.32 1.35
C SER A 110 4.37 3.82 2.48
N ILE A 111 4.13 5.04 2.95
CA ILE A 111 4.96 5.69 3.95
C ILE A 111 4.06 6.14 5.09
N LYS A 112 4.40 5.74 6.32
CA LYS A 112 3.69 6.13 7.54
C LYS A 112 4.66 6.84 8.49
N GLY A 113 4.30 8.05 8.92
CA GLY A 113 4.98 8.71 10.03
C GLY A 113 4.62 8.02 11.35
N VAL A 114 5.59 7.82 12.22
CA VAL A 114 5.41 7.18 13.54
C VAL A 114 6.03 8.02 14.65
N GLY A 115 5.43 7.94 15.83
CA GLY A 115 5.84 8.72 17.01
C GLY A 115 5.07 10.04 17.16
N GLU A 116 5.43 10.77 18.20
CA GLU A 116 4.83 12.07 18.52
C GLU A 116 5.53 13.22 17.79
N GLY A 117 4.77 14.24 17.42
CA GLY A 117 5.27 15.46 16.79
C GLY A 117 5.22 15.46 15.26
N ILE A 118 5.88 16.45 14.65
CA ILE A 118 5.85 16.68 13.21
C ILE A 118 6.83 15.75 12.50
N THR A 119 6.32 15.00 11.52
CA THR A 119 7.16 14.20 10.63
C THR A 119 7.37 14.95 9.30
N ALA A 120 8.62 15.29 8.97
CA ALA A 120 8.98 16.04 7.77
C ALA A 120 10.17 15.42 7.02
N SER A 121 10.03 15.27 5.70
CA SER A 121 11.07 14.76 4.79
C SER A 121 11.14 15.56 3.50
N VAL A 122 12.25 15.40 2.78
CA VAL A 122 12.44 15.94 1.43
C VAL A 122 12.58 14.75 0.47
N ASN A 123 12.09 14.88 -0.76
CA ASN A 123 12.29 13.90 -1.82
C ASN A 123 12.92 14.57 -3.05
N TRP A 124 13.67 13.77 -3.83
CA TRP A 124 14.25 14.20 -5.10
C TRP A 124 13.74 13.28 -6.20
N TRP A 125 13.11 13.88 -7.20
CA TRP A 125 12.58 13.16 -8.36
C TRP A 125 13.56 13.29 -9.52
N PHE A 126 14.16 12.17 -9.90
CA PHE A 126 15.02 12.07 -11.07
C PHE A 126 14.17 11.73 -12.29
N ARG A 127 14.51 12.32 -13.45
CA ARG A 127 13.83 12.11 -14.73
C ARG A 127 14.70 11.30 -15.67
#